data_AF-A0A1X2FI19-F1
#
_entry.id   AF-A0A1X2FI19-F1
#
_cell.length_a   1.000
_cell.length_b   1.000
_cell.length_c   1.000
_cell.angle_alpha   90.00
_cell.angle_beta   90.00
_cell.angle_gamma   90.00
#
_symmetry.space_group_name_H-M   'P 1'
#
loop_
_entity.id
_entity.type
_entity.pdbx_description
1 polymer ?
#
loop_
_entity_poly.entity_id
_entity_poly.type
_entity_poly.pdbx_seq_one_letter_code
_entity_poly.pdbx_strand_id
1 'polypeptide(L)'
;MADAGTWTELTDGGEPTVRISAPDLAQARRLRTRIRSEDAGASVVLDVTVAVAGDYRSARRGLELAGSEANVRYVGTVDGLAGLIADIESAGVADGVTLLPATPGSDLGALAADVLRRLEARSQARAS
;
A
#
# COMPACT_ATOMS: atom_id res chain seq x y z
N MET A 1 6.94 -21.91 -4.40
CA MET A 1 8.01 -21.00 -4.89
C MET A 1 7.28 -19.87 -5.57
N ALA A 2 7.14 -18.73 -4.89
CA ALA A 2 6.31 -17.62 -5.35
C ALA A 2 6.92 -17.00 -6.61
N ASP A 3 6.08 -16.77 -7.62
CA ASP A 3 6.45 -16.11 -8.86
C ASP A 3 6.72 -14.64 -8.54
N ALA A 4 8.02 -14.32 -8.49
CA ALA A 4 8.51 -12.95 -8.43
C ALA A 4 8.24 -12.30 -9.79
N GLY A 5 7.02 -11.83 -10.00
CA GLY A 5 6.67 -10.94 -11.08
C GLY A 5 7.55 -9.70 -10.99
N THR A 6 8.60 -9.71 -11.79
CA THR A 6 9.80 -8.86 -11.77
C THR A 6 9.46 -7.39 -11.57
N TRP A 7 9.64 -6.90 -10.36
CA TRP A 7 9.70 -5.46 -10.09
C TRP A 7 11.13 -4.98 -10.34
N THR A 8 11.27 -3.88 -11.07
CA THR A 8 12.56 -3.20 -11.27
C THR A 8 12.52 -1.93 -10.44
N GLU A 9 13.33 -1.89 -9.39
CA GLU A 9 13.58 -0.70 -8.58
C GLU A 9 14.22 0.38 -9.47
N LEU A 10 13.57 1.53 -9.59
CA LEU A 10 13.99 2.66 -10.44
C LEU A 10 14.72 3.76 -9.65
N THR A 11 14.89 3.59 -8.32
CA THR A 11 15.53 4.57 -7.45
C THR A 11 17.05 4.43 -7.51
N ASP A 12 17.72 5.51 -7.95
CA ASP A 12 19.19 5.66 -8.00
C ASP A 12 19.82 5.95 -6.61
N GLY A 13 18.99 6.01 -5.56
CA GLY A 13 19.46 6.18 -4.18
C GLY A 13 19.65 4.81 -3.54
N GLY A 14 20.89 4.36 -3.37
CA GLY A 14 21.30 3.00 -2.98
C GLY A 14 20.88 2.48 -1.59
N GLU A 15 19.71 2.86 -1.09
CA GLU A 15 19.08 2.30 0.11
C GLU A 15 18.20 1.10 -0.28
N PRO A 16 18.36 -0.08 0.35
CA PRO A 16 17.60 -1.26 -0.04
C PRO A 16 16.09 -1.08 0.14
N THR A 17 15.30 -1.28 -0.92
CA THR A 17 13.84 -1.33 -0.80
C THR A 17 13.37 -2.75 -0.45
N VAL A 18 12.64 -2.88 0.66
CA VAL A 18 12.06 -4.14 1.13
C VAL A 18 10.54 -4.08 1.04
N ARG A 19 9.98 -4.89 0.14
CA ARG A 19 8.54 -5.08 0.02
C ARG A 19 8.05 -6.12 1.02
N ILE A 20 7.00 -5.81 1.78
CA ILE A 20 6.43 -6.68 2.80
C ILE A 20 4.92 -6.88 2.63
N SER A 21 4.45 -8.04 3.06
CA SER A 21 3.05 -8.37 3.28
C SER A 21 2.81 -8.60 4.77
N ALA A 22 1.71 -8.07 5.30
CA ALA A 22 1.31 -8.29 6.68
C ALA A 22 -0.21 -8.39 6.80
N PRO A 23 -0.74 -9.21 7.73
CA PRO A 23 -2.19 -9.39 7.87
C PRO A 23 -2.90 -8.14 8.41
N ASP A 24 -2.16 -7.26 9.09
CA ASP A 24 -2.65 -6.02 9.66
C ASP A 24 -1.52 -4.98 9.81
N LEU A 25 -1.89 -3.73 10.09
CA LEU A 25 -0.96 -2.62 10.25
C LEU A 25 -0.03 -2.77 11.46
N ALA A 26 -0.46 -3.47 12.52
CA ALA A 26 0.36 -3.67 13.71
C ALA A 26 1.52 -4.64 13.42
N GLN A 27 1.24 -5.72 12.69
CA GLN A 27 2.25 -6.65 12.20
C GLN A 27 3.15 -6.01 11.15
N ALA A 28 2.61 -5.21 10.23
CA ALA A 28 3.42 -4.43 9.28
C ALA A 28 4.43 -3.54 10.00
N ARG A 29 3.99 -2.78 11.01
CA ARG A 29 4.85 -1.91 11.81
C ARG A 29 5.94 -2.68 12.54
N ARG A 30 5.61 -3.84 13.11
CA ARG A 30 6.61 -4.72 13.78
C ARG A 30 7.67 -5.22 12.79
N LEU A 31 7.25 -5.63 11.59
CA LEU A 31 8.16 -6.06 10.54
C LEU A 31 9.08 -4.92 10.11
N ARG A 32 8.53 -3.72 9.87
CA ARG A 32 9.34 -2.53 9.56
C ARG A 32 10.35 -2.21 10.66
N THR A 33 9.93 -2.22 11.93
CA THR A 33 10.86 -1.97 13.05
C THR A 33 12.01 -2.98 13.06
N ARG A 34 11.73 -4.26 12.80
CA ARG A 34 12.77 -5.29 12.70
C ARG A 34 13.72 -5.03 11.54
N ILE A 35 13.19 -4.82 10.34
CA ILE A 35 13.98 -4.52 9.13
C ILE A 35 14.88 -3.32 9.39
N ARG A 36 14.33 -2.22 9.94
CA ARG A 36 15.10 -1.00 10.22
C ARG A 36 16.14 -1.16 11.33
N SER A 37 15.96 -2.13 12.22
CA SER A 37 16.97 -2.47 13.24
C SER A 37 18.15 -3.25 12.68
N GLU A 38 17.93 -4.00 11.60
CA GLU A 38 18.96 -4.74 10.88
C GLU A 38 19.66 -3.85 9.86
N ASP A 39 18.90 -2.96 9.20
CA ASP A 39 19.38 -1.98 8.24
C ASP A 39 18.64 -0.65 8.40
N ALA A 40 19.32 0.34 9.00
CA ALA A 40 18.78 1.67 9.23
C ALA A 40 18.64 2.52 7.97
N GLY A 41 19.03 2.02 6.79
CA GLY A 41 18.78 2.65 5.48
C GLY A 41 17.58 2.05 4.75
N ALA A 42 17.17 0.82 5.06
CA ALA A 42 16.16 0.11 4.27
C ALA A 42 14.80 0.82 4.24
N SER A 43 14.27 1.06 3.03
CA SER A 43 12.93 1.59 2.79
C SER A 43 11.91 0.46 2.74
N VAL A 44 10.81 0.56 3.49
CA VAL A 44 9.82 -0.53 3.59
C VAL A 44 8.53 -0.18 2.85
N VAL A 45 8.14 -1.01 1.89
CA VAL A 45 6.92 -0.85 1.08
C VAL A 45 5.91 -1.93 1.45
N LEU A 46 4.71 -1.54 1.91
CA LEU A 46 3.67 -2.46 2.35
C LEU A 46 2.66 -2.80 1.24
N ASP A 47 2.37 -4.07 1.05
CA ASP A 47 1.30 -4.53 0.17
C ASP A 47 -0.08 -4.31 0.80
N VAL A 48 -0.93 -3.59 0.07
CA VAL A 48 -2.31 -3.28 0.46
C VAL A 48 -3.25 -3.73 -0.65
N THR A 49 -4.09 -4.72 -0.36
CA THR A 49 -5.17 -5.14 -1.26
C THR A 49 -6.31 -4.14 -1.20
N VAL A 50 -6.60 -3.51 -2.33
CA VAL A 50 -7.58 -2.43 -2.44
C VAL A 50 -8.78 -2.83 -3.27
N ALA A 51 -9.95 -2.48 -2.76
CA ALA A 51 -11.21 -2.53 -3.46
C ALA A 51 -11.90 -1.17 -3.33
N VAL A 52 -11.60 -0.28 -4.29
CA VAL A 52 -12.16 1.06 -4.33
C VAL A 52 -13.39 1.02 -5.25
N ALA A 53 -14.54 1.45 -4.74
CA ALA A 53 -15.81 1.34 -5.44
C ALA A 53 -15.85 2.18 -6.73
N GLY A 54 -16.56 1.72 -7.77
CA GLY A 54 -17.95 2.16 -8.02
C GLY A 54 -19.10 1.33 -7.42
N ASP A 55 -18.87 0.09 -6.94
CA ASP A 55 -19.86 -0.74 -6.22
C ASP A 55 -19.23 -1.57 -5.09
N TYR A 56 -19.74 -1.37 -3.87
CA TYR A 56 -19.30 -2.00 -2.63
C TYR A 56 -19.48 -3.53 -2.60
N ARG A 57 -20.51 -4.08 -3.29
CA ARG A 57 -20.73 -5.54 -3.33
C ARG A 57 -19.67 -6.24 -4.14
N SER A 58 -19.31 -5.65 -5.28
CA SER A 58 -18.25 -6.15 -6.16
C SER A 58 -16.89 -6.09 -5.45
N ALA A 59 -16.62 -5.00 -4.74
CA ALA A 59 -15.43 -4.84 -3.90
C ALA A 59 -15.31 -5.92 -2.81
N ARG A 60 -16.41 -6.20 -2.10
CA ARG A 60 -16.45 -7.21 -1.04
C ARG A 60 -16.27 -8.64 -1.58
N ARG A 61 -16.94 -8.97 -2.70
CA ARG A 61 -16.79 -10.27 -3.35
C ARG A 61 -15.36 -10.49 -3.87
N GLY A 62 -14.71 -9.45 -4.38
CA GLY A 62 -13.30 -9.51 -4.77
C GLY A 62 -12.38 -9.92 -3.63
N LEU A 63 -12.57 -9.32 -2.46
CA LEU A 63 -11.79 -9.63 -1.26
C LEU A 63 -12.03 -11.04 -0.71
N GLU A 64 -13.23 -11.59 -0.88
CA GLU A 64 -13.52 -12.99 -0.55
C GLU A 64 -12.82 -13.94 -1.55
N LEU A 65 -12.76 -13.58 -2.83
CA LEU A 65 -12.10 -14.37 -3.88
C LEU A 65 -10.58 -14.28 -3.85
N ALA A 66 -10.01 -13.15 -3.41
CA ALA A 66 -8.57 -12.96 -3.26
C ALA A 66 -7.95 -13.85 -2.16
N GLY A 67 -8.75 -14.68 -1.47
CA GLY A 67 -8.30 -15.58 -0.42
C GLY A 67 -7.91 -14.84 0.85
N SER A 68 -7.40 -15.54 1.86
CA SER A 68 -6.86 -14.97 3.10
C SER A 68 -5.35 -14.73 2.97
N GLU A 69 -4.89 -14.08 1.90
CA GLU A 69 -3.50 -13.62 1.88
C GLU A 69 -3.29 -12.65 3.05
N ALA A 70 -2.14 -12.79 3.71
CA ALA A 70 -1.73 -11.99 4.85
C ALA A 70 -1.33 -10.58 4.40
N ASN A 71 -2.30 -9.86 3.84
CA ASN A 71 -2.17 -8.50 3.33
C ASN A 71 -3.20 -7.61 4.02
N VAL A 72 -2.81 -6.36 4.25
CA VAL A 72 -3.72 -5.31 4.71
C VAL A 72 -4.75 -5.07 3.61
N ARG A 73 -6.02 -4.90 4.00
CA ARG A 73 -7.14 -4.74 3.06
C ARG A 73 -7.79 -3.39 3.26
N TYR A 74 -8.10 -2.72 2.16
CA TYR A 74 -8.88 -1.50 2.16
C TYR A 74 -10.11 -1.62 1.26
N VAL A 75 -11.26 -1.24 1.79
CA VAL A 75 -12.52 -1.09 1.05
C VAL A 75 -13.08 0.29 1.31
N GLY A 76 -13.34 1.03 0.25
CA GLY A 76 -13.95 2.35 0.40
C GLY A 76 -13.76 3.26 -0.79
N THR A 77 -13.51 4.53 -0.51
CA THR A 77 -13.36 5.61 -1.48
C THR A 77 -11.90 5.91 -1.75
N VAL A 78 -11.63 6.62 -2.84
CA VAL A 78 -10.27 7.09 -3.14
C VAL A 78 -9.78 8.05 -2.05
N ASP A 79 -10.65 8.92 -1.53
CA ASP A 79 -10.28 9.87 -0.46
C ASP A 79 -9.91 9.18 0.84
N GLY A 80 -10.62 8.09 1.17
CA GLY A 80 -10.31 7.28 2.34
C GLY A 80 -9.05 6.45 2.15
N LEU A 81 -8.79 5.96 0.93
CA LEU A 81 -7.52 5.29 0.61
C LEU A 81 -6.33 6.23 0.75
N ALA A 82 -6.44 7.46 0.23
CA ALA A 82 -5.40 8.48 0.39
C ALA A 82 -5.18 8.85 1.87
N GLY A 83 -6.25 8.92 2.67
CA GLY A 83 -6.16 9.09 4.12
C GLY A 83 -5.41 7.95 4.80
N LEU A 84 -5.78 6.71 4.50
CA LEU A 84 -5.11 5.52 5.05
C LEU A 84 -3.60 5.50 4.71
N ILE A 85 -3.22 5.85 3.49
CA ILE A 85 -1.81 5.87 3.08
C ILE A 85 -1.02 6.93 3.87
N ALA A 86 -1.59 8.12 4.08
CA ALA A 86 -0.97 9.14 4.92
C ALA A 86 -0.89 8.70 6.40
N ASP A 87 -1.87 7.94 6.88
CA ASP A 87 -1.84 7.37 8.24
C ASP A 87 -0.77 6.28 8.38
N ILE A 88 -0.58 5.44 7.36
CA ILE A 88 0.49 4.42 7.29
C ILE A 88 1.87 5.06 7.40
N GLU A 89 2.11 6.12 6.63
CA GLU A 89 3.35 6.89 6.67
C GLU A 89 3.55 7.54 8.04
N SER A 90 2.58 8.33 8.51
CA SER A 90 2.70 9.10 9.77
C SER A 90 2.80 8.21 11.01
N ALA A 91 2.19 7.02 11.02
CA ALA A 91 2.33 6.05 12.09
C ALA A 91 3.63 5.24 12.03
N GLY A 92 4.46 5.45 11.00
CA GLY A 92 5.71 4.74 10.76
C GLY A 92 5.51 3.25 10.49
N VAL A 93 4.38 2.89 9.85
CA VAL A 93 4.04 1.51 9.49
C VAL A 93 4.83 1.08 8.26
N ALA A 94 4.92 1.94 7.26
CA ALA A 94 5.67 1.75 6.02
C ALA A 94 6.10 3.09 5.44
N ASP A 95 7.15 3.09 4.63
CA ASP A 95 7.66 4.27 3.90
C ASP A 95 6.90 4.45 2.58
N GLY A 96 6.26 3.38 2.08
CA GLY A 96 5.37 3.41 0.94
C GLY A 96 4.39 2.25 0.92
N VAL A 97 3.53 2.20 -0.11
CA VAL A 97 2.59 1.09 -0.31
C VAL A 97 2.56 0.61 -1.76
N THR A 98 2.35 -0.69 -1.94
CA THR A 98 1.95 -1.29 -3.21
C THR A 98 0.45 -1.53 -3.19
N LEU A 99 -0.27 -1.03 -4.20
CA LEU A 99 -1.70 -1.30 -4.34
C LEU A 99 -1.92 -2.58 -5.15
N LEU A 100 -2.57 -3.57 -4.52
CA LEU A 100 -2.96 -4.83 -5.16
C LEU A 100 -4.47 -4.80 -5.45
N PRO A 101 -4.93 -5.17 -6.64
CA PRO A 101 -6.35 -5.10 -6.94
C PRO A 101 -7.08 -6.28 -6.29
N ALA A 102 -8.18 -6.03 -5.59
CA ALA A 102 -9.02 -7.11 -5.05
C ALA A 102 -9.77 -7.90 -6.14
N THR A 103 -9.98 -7.30 -7.31
CA THR A 103 -10.63 -7.93 -8.46
C THR A 103 -9.81 -7.78 -9.74
N PRO A 104 -9.67 -8.83 -10.56
CA PRO A 104 -9.09 -8.71 -11.90
C PRO A 104 -9.83 -7.66 -12.74
N GLY A 105 -9.08 -6.91 -13.56
CA GLY A 105 -9.64 -5.87 -14.44
C GLY A 105 -9.87 -4.50 -13.79
N SER A 106 -9.47 -4.31 -12.53
CA SER A 106 -9.45 -2.98 -11.89
C SER A 106 -8.37 -2.10 -12.52
N ASP A 107 -8.71 -0.87 -12.92
CA ASP A 107 -7.72 0.10 -13.42
C ASP A 107 -6.92 0.71 -12.25
N LEU A 108 -5.89 -0.03 -11.82
CA LEU A 108 -4.98 0.43 -10.77
C LEU A 108 -4.16 1.65 -11.18
N GLY A 109 -3.92 1.86 -12.47
CA GLY A 109 -3.16 3.01 -12.96
C GLY A 109 -3.93 4.30 -12.72
N ALA A 110 -5.21 4.33 -13.13
CA ALA A 110 -6.10 5.45 -12.86
C ALA A 110 -6.28 5.67 -11.35
N LEU A 111 -6.49 4.59 -10.58
CA LEU A 111 -6.63 4.69 -9.12
C LEU A 111 -5.38 5.29 -8.46
N ALA A 112 -4.19 4.81 -8.83
CA ALA A 112 -2.92 5.29 -8.26
C ALA A 112 -2.69 6.77 -8.56
N ALA A 113 -2.96 7.21 -9.81
CA ALA A 113 -2.87 8.63 -10.18
C ALA A 113 -3.85 9.49 -9.37
N ASP A 114 -5.07 8.99 -9.16
CA ASP A 114 -6.11 9.65 -8.38
C ASP A 114 -5.77 9.80 -6.89
N VAL A 115 -5.14 8.77 -6.31
CA VAL A 115 -4.64 8.77 -4.94
C VAL A 115 -3.46 9.73 -4.81
N LEU A 116 -2.51 9.70 -5.74
CA LEU A 116 -1.32 10.56 -5.71
C LEU A 116 -1.70 12.04 -5.71
N ARG A 117 -2.62 12.46 -6.59
CA ARG A 117 -3.15 13.84 -6.61
C ARG A 117 -3.74 14.27 -5.27
N ARG A 118 -4.42 13.36 -4.56
CA ARG A 118 -5.02 13.65 -3.24
C ARG A 118 -3.98 13.73 -2.12
N LEU A 119 -2.90 12.95 -2.20
CA LEU A 119 -1.78 13.03 -1.27
C LEU A 119 -1.02 14.35 -1.46
N GLU A 120 -0.77 14.76 -2.71
CA GLU A 120 -0.15 16.04 -3.05
C GLU A 120 -0.98 17.24 -2.57
N ALA A 121 -2.31 17.22 -2.79
CA ALA A 121 -3.18 18.28 -2.30
C ALA A 121 -3.15 18.39 -0.75
N ARG A 122 -3.08 17.25 -0.05
CA ARG A 122 -2.97 17.20 1.41
C ARG A 122 -1.63 17.72 1.93
N SER A 123 -0.51 17.39 1.26
CA SER A 123 0.81 17.87 1.68
C SER A 123 0.92 19.39 1.50
N GLN A 124 0.38 19.93 0.40
CA GLN A 124 0.30 21.38 0.17
C GLN A 124 -0.53 22.09 1.24
N ALA A 125 -1.70 21.53 1.60
CA ALA A 125 -2.56 22.09 2.65
C ALA A 125 -1.91 22.08 4.04
N ARG A 126 -0.97 21.18 4.32
CA ARG A 126 -0.21 21.15 5.58
C ARG A 126 0.96 22.14 5.61
N ALA A 127 1.42 22.60 4.43
CA ALA A 127 2.57 23.49 4.29
C ALA A 127 2.19 24.98 4.17
N SER A 128 0.90 25.30 4.23
CA SER A 128 0.33 26.66 4.17
C SER A 128 -0.12 27.13 5.55
#